data_AF-A0A3B9BG52-F1
#
_entry.id   AF-A0A3B9BG52-F1
#
_cell.length_a   1.000
_cell.length_b   1.000
_cell.length_c   1.000
_cell.angle_alpha   90.00
_cell.angle_beta   90.00
_cell.angle_gamma   90.00
#
_symmetry.space_group_name_H-M   'P 1'
#
loop_
_entity.id
_entity.type
_entity.pdbx_description
1 polymer ?
#
loop_
_entity_poly.entity_id
_entity_poly.type
_entity_poly.pdbx_seq_one_letter_code
_entity_poly.pdbx_strand_id
1 'polypeptide(L)'
;NALKFYSSVRLDIRRIGALKDRDEVIGNQTRVKVVKNKVAPPFKQVEFDILYGEGISKMGELLDLGVTGNVVEKAGSWFSYNGQRIGQGRENARRFLLENPDIADEIELAIRRNAGLIADHALAGSLDAEDADKGEVDEASA
;
A
#
# COMPACT_ATOMS: atom_id res chain seq x y z
N ASN A 1 23.39 -12.32 -16.08
CA ASN A 1 23.52 -12.50 -14.61
C ASN A 1 24.17 -11.33 -13.85
N ALA A 2 24.96 -10.44 -14.47
CA ALA A 2 25.62 -9.33 -13.76
C ALA A 2 24.65 -8.37 -13.02
N LEU A 3 23.54 -7.98 -13.65
CA LEU A 3 22.58 -7.04 -13.06
C LEU A 3 22.02 -7.50 -11.69
N LYS A 4 21.85 -8.82 -11.49
CA LYS A 4 21.38 -9.38 -10.20
C LYS A 4 22.36 -9.08 -9.07
N PHE A 5 23.66 -9.04 -9.34
CA PHE A 5 24.71 -8.87 -8.34
C PHE A 5 25.05 -7.40 -8.09
N TYR A 6 25.13 -6.59 -9.15
CA TYR A 6 25.51 -5.18 -9.07
C TYR A 6 24.38 -4.23 -8.66
N SER A 7 23.11 -4.57 -8.90
CA SER A 7 21.98 -3.72 -8.47
C SER A 7 21.93 -3.57 -6.94
N SER A 8 21.76 -2.34 -6.47
CA SER A 8 21.54 -2.03 -5.04
C SER A 8 20.10 -2.32 -4.62
N VAL A 9 19.14 -2.10 -5.52
CA VAL A 9 17.71 -2.36 -5.33
C VAL A 9 17.16 -3.14 -6.52
N ARG A 10 16.30 -4.12 -6.27
CA ARG A 10 15.56 -4.85 -7.31
C ARG A 10 14.09 -4.93 -6.92
N LEU A 11 13.24 -4.58 -7.86
CA LEU A 11 11.79 -4.57 -7.73
C LEU A 11 11.21 -5.63 -8.67
N ASP A 12 10.38 -6.52 -8.14
CA ASP A 12 9.52 -7.44 -8.91
C ASP A 12 8.13 -6.80 -9.00
N ILE A 13 7.71 -6.44 -10.20
CA ILE A 13 6.47 -5.72 -10.48
C ILE A 13 5.49 -6.70 -11.13
N ARG A 14 4.31 -6.86 -10.52
CA ARG A 14 3.27 -7.76 -11.01
C ARG A 14 1.91 -7.09 -10.99
N ARG A 15 1.15 -7.26 -12.06
CA ARG A 15 -0.26 -6.85 -12.11
C ARG A 15 -1.09 -7.84 -11.28
N ILE A 16 -1.85 -7.34 -10.33
CA ILE A 16 -2.74 -8.14 -9.47
C ILE A 16 -4.13 -8.21 -10.09
N GLY A 17 -4.63 -7.07 -10.59
CA GLY A 17 -6.01 -6.95 -11.04
C GLY A 17 -6.25 -5.75 -11.95
N ALA A 18 -7.46 -5.67 -12.49
CA ALA A 18 -7.94 -4.53 -13.24
C ALA A 18 -8.77 -3.63 -12.31
N LEU A 19 -8.47 -2.34 -12.29
CA LEU A 19 -9.28 -1.35 -11.60
C LEU A 19 -10.44 -0.96 -12.51
N LYS A 20 -11.67 -1.16 -12.02
CA LYS A 20 -12.90 -0.85 -12.75
C LYS A 20 -13.67 0.25 -12.05
N ASP A 21 -14.18 1.20 -12.81
CA ASP A 21 -15.25 2.09 -12.36
C ASP A 21 -16.53 1.71 -13.10
N ARG A 22 -17.51 1.18 -12.37
CA ARG A 22 -18.73 0.58 -12.90
C ARG A 22 -18.41 -0.51 -13.94
N ASP A 23 -18.54 -0.19 -15.23
CA ASP A 23 -18.33 -1.12 -16.34
C ASP A 23 -17.02 -0.85 -17.12
N GLU A 24 -16.34 0.26 -16.86
CA GLU A 24 -15.12 0.65 -17.58
C GLU A 24 -13.84 0.32 -16.80
N VAL A 25 -12.82 -0.18 -17.51
CA VAL A 25 -11.51 -0.46 -16.92
C VAL A 25 -10.67 0.82 -16.95
N ILE A 26 -10.58 1.49 -15.81
CA ILE A 26 -9.85 2.75 -15.64
C ILE A 26 -8.35 2.56 -15.39
N GLY A 27 -7.92 1.36 -14.98
CA GLY A 27 -6.51 1.11 -14.69
C GLY A 27 -6.17 -0.32 -14.24
N ASN A 28 -4.99 -0.46 -13.65
CA ASN A 28 -4.45 -1.72 -13.14
C ASN A 28 -3.94 -1.57 -11.72
N GLN A 29 -4.35 -2.49 -10.85
CA GLN A 29 -3.76 -2.64 -9.53
C GLN A 29 -2.46 -3.45 -9.67
N THR A 30 -1.36 -2.89 -9.18
CA THR A 30 -0.01 -3.43 -9.34
C THR A 30 0.64 -3.64 -7.98
N ARG A 31 1.24 -4.81 -7.78
CA ARG A 31 2.09 -5.13 -6.62
C ARG A 31 3.54 -5.00 -6.99
N VAL A 32 4.32 -4.37 -6.13
CA VAL A 32 5.77 -4.31 -6.25
C VAL A 32 6.40 -4.94 -5.01
N LYS A 33 7.22 -5.98 -5.22
CA LYS A 33 8.00 -6.63 -4.16
C LYS A 33 9.47 -6.24 -4.29
N VAL A 34 10.06 -5.78 -3.19
CA VAL A 34 11.48 -5.46 -3.12
C VAL A 34 12.28 -6.75 -2.92
N VAL A 35 12.68 -7.41 -4.01
CA VAL A 35 13.38 -8.71 -3.94
C VAL A 35 14.87 -8.58 -3.57
N LYS A 36 15.44 -7.38 -3.65
CA LYS A 36 16.79 -7.06 -3.16
C LYS A 36 16.81 -5.62 -2.70
N ASN A 37 17.32 -5.38 -1.50
CA ASN A 37 17.55 -4.04 -0.97
C ASN A 37 18.87 -4.06 -0.18
N LYS A 38 19.83 -3.21 -0.56
CA LYS A 38 21.10 -3.03 0.17
C LYS A 38 21.09 -1.83 1.14
N VAL A 39 20.02 -1.04 1.15
CA VAL A 39 19.93 0.22 1.92
C VAL A 39 19.01 0.09 3.14
N ALA A 40 17.99 -0.75 3.04
CA ALA A 40 17.02 -1.00 4.11
C ALA A 40 16.56 -2.48 4.09
N PRO A 41 15.72 -2.93 5.04
CA PRO A 41 15.21 -4.30 5.05
C PRO A 41 14.58 -4.72 3.70
N PRO A 42 14.97 -5.88 3.13
CA PRO A 42 14.41 -6.39 1.88
C PRO A 42 13.02 -7.01 2.07
N PHE A 43 12.43 -7.48 0.97
CA PHE A 43 11.16 -8.23 0.90
C PHE A 43 9.86 -7.51 1.25
N LYS A 44 9.94 -6.20 1.52
CA LYS A 44 8.74 -5.35 1.61
C LYS A 44 7.95 -5.35 0.31
N GLN A 45 6.63 -5.29 0.45
CA GLN A 45 5.68 -5.26 -0.66
C GLN A 45 4.85 -3.98 -0.56
N VAL A 46 4.54 -3.40 -1.71
CA VAL A 46 3.64 -2.25 -1.82
C VAL A 46 2.66 -2.51 -2.95
N GLU A 47 1.44 -2.04 -2.78
CA GLU A 47 0.38 -2.09 -3.79
C GLU A 47 -0.02 -0.67 -4.13
N PHE A 48 -0.14 -0.39 -5.43
CA PHE A 48 -0.63 0.89 -5.91
C PHE A 48 -1.41 0.70 -7.21
N ASP A 49 -2.24 1.69 -7.51
CA ASP A 49 -3.03 1.73 -8.72
C ASP A 49 -2.30 2.52 -9.81
N ILE A 50 -2.29 1.97 -11.02
CA ILE A 50 -1.82 2.63 -12.24
C ILE A 50 -3.05 2.94 -13.08
N LEU A 51 -3.39 4.22 -13.22
CA LEU A 51 -4.47 4.71 -14.07
C LEU A 51 -3.96 4.88 -15.51
N TYR A 52 -4.80 4.54 -16.49
CA TYR A 52 -4.44 4.75 -17.89
C TYR A 52 -4.46 6.24 -18.22
N GLY A 53 -3.39 6.75 -18.84
CA GLY A 53 -3.25 8.17 -19.20
C GLY A 53 -2.65 9.07 -18.13
N GLU A 54 -2.80 8.72 -16.84
CA GLU A 54 -2.25 9.51 -15.71
C GLU A 54 -1.02 8.87 -15.05
N GLY A 55 -0.89 7.54 -15.13
CA GLY A 55 0.21 6.82 -14.50
C GLY A 55 -0.10 6.42 -13.05
N ILE A 56 0.90 6.52 -12.16
CA ILE A 56 0.77 6.07 -10.77
C ILE A 56 -0.11 7.04 -9.97
N SER A 57 -1.16 6.51 -9.35
CA SER A 57 -2.11 7.29 -8.57
C SER A 57 -1.59 7.59 -7.16
N LYS A 58 -0.79 8.66 -7.03
CA LYS A 58 -0.25 9.12 -5.73
C LYS A 58 -1.35 9.39 -4.71
N MET A 59 -2.45 10.03 -5.14
CA MET A 59 -3.55 10.39 -4.24
C MET A 59 -4.31 9.15 -3.72
N GLY A 60 -4.40 8.09 -4.52
CA GLY A 60 -4.98 6.82 -4.06
C GLY A 60 -4.11 6.14 -3.00
N GLU A 61 -2.79 6.10 -3.22
CA GLU A 61 -1.85 5.54 -2.25
C GLU A 61 -1.83 6.34 -0.94
N LEU A 62 -1.93 7.67 -1.03
CA LEU A 62 -1.98 8.55 0.14
C LEU A 62 -3.18 8.23 1.05
N LEU A 63 -4.35 7.93 0.47
CA LEU A 63 -5.54 7.51 1.22
C LEU A 63 -5.33 6.16 1.91
N ASP A 64 -4.77 5.19 1.19
CA ASP A 64 -4.54 3.85 1.75
C ASP A 64 -3.54 3.91 2.91
N LEU A 65 -2.40 4.59 2.70
CA LEU A 65 -1.41 4.80 3.75
C LEU A 65 -1.96 5.64 4.90
N GLY A 66 -2.83 6.62 4.60
CA GLY A 66 -3.50 7.44 5.61
C GLY A 66 -4.43 6.63 6.51
N VAL A 67 -5.18 5.68 5.93
CA VAL A 67 -6.03 4.76 6.70
C VAL A 67 -5.18 3.78 7.50
N THR A 68 -4.16 3.17 6.90
CA THR A 68 -3.24 2.26 7.61
C THR A 68 -2.49 2.97 8.75
N GLY A 69 -2.13 4.24 8.55
CA GLY A 69 -1.45 5.07 9.53
C GLY A 69 -2.38 5.74 10.56
N ASN A 70 -3.68 5.43 10.56
CA ASN A 70 -4.71 6.06 11.41
C ASN A 70 -4.73 7.60 11.33
N VAL A 71 -4.29 8.17 10.21
CA VAL A 71 -4.35 9.61 9.92
C VAL A 71 -5.71 9.96 9.31
N VAL A 72 -6.25 9.06 8.49
CA VAL A 72 -7.55 9.18 7.82
C VAL A 72 -8.50 8.16 8.42
N GLU A 73 -9.68 8.61 8.85
CA GLU A 73 -10.71 7.76 9.42
C GLU A 73 -11.62 7.23 8.32
N LYS A 74 -11.84 5.91 8.33
CA LYS A 74 -12.75 5.23 7.41
C LYS A 74 -14.00 4.76 8.14
N ALA A 75 -15.11 5.47 7.95
CA ALA A 75 -16.43 5.11 8.47
C ALA A 75 -17.24 4.39 7.37
N GLY A 76 -17.03 3.08 7.24
CA GLY A 76 -17.63 2.27 6.18
C GLY A 76 -17.12 2.68 4.79
N SER A 77 -17.99 3.28 3.97
CA SER A 77 -17.62 3.81 2.65
C SER A 77 -17.20 5.28 2.67
N TRP A 78 -17.23 5.95 3.83
CA TRP A 78 -16.87 7.36 3.97
C TRP A 78 -15.44 7.53 4.48
N PHE A 79 -14.71 8.47 3.88
CA PHE A 79 -13.40 8.91 4.34
C PHE A 79 -13.51 10.26 5.01
N SER A 80 -12.91 10.40 6.19
CA SER A 80 -12.85 11.64 6.95
C SER A 80 -11.42 11.94 7.39
N TYR A 81 -11.06 13.21 7.41
CA TYR A 81 -9.77 13.69 7.88
C TYR A 81 -10.01 14.86 8.84
N ASN A 82 -9.46 14.80 10.05
CA ASN A 82 -9.62 15.82 11.09
C ASN A 82 -11.09 16.27 11.30
N GLY A 83 -12.04 15.32 11.22
CA GLY A 83 -13.48 15.60 11.36
C GLY A 83 -14.17 16.16 10.10
N GLN A 84 -13.42 16.53 9.06
CA GLN A 84 -13.97 16.90 7.76
C GLN A 84 -14.21 15.66 6.89
N ARG A 85 -15.38 15.59 6.25
CA ARG A 85 -15.69 14.51 5.29
C ARG A 85 -15.00 14.80 3.95
N ILE A 86 -14.08 13.94 3.56
CA ILE A 86 -13.35 14.00 2.29
C ILE A 86 -14.27 13.53 1.16
N GLY A 87 -14.96 12.40 1.35
CA GLY A 87 -15.86 11.87 0.34
C GLY A 87 -16.31 10.44 0.60
N GLN A 88 -17.29 10.00 -0.20
CA GLN A 88 -17.79 8.64 -0.20
C GLN A 88 -17.10 7.82 -1.30
N GLY A 89 -16.41 6.75 -0.91
CA GLY A 89 -15.69 5.86 -1.81
C GLY A 89 -14.31 6.38 -2.19
N ARG A 90 -13.45 5.45 -2.63
CA ARG A 90 -12.04 5.68 -2.98
C ARG A 90 -11.90 6.73 -4.09
N GLU A 91 -12.75 6.64 -5.12
CA GLU A 91 -12.71 7.51 -6.30
C GLU A 91 -12.99 8.97 -5.96
N ASN A 92 -14.07 9.24 -5.23
CA ASN A 92 -14.42 10.60 -4.85
C ASN A 92 -13.40 11.19 -3.86
N ALA A 93 -12.89 10.38 -2.93
CA ALA A 93 -11.84 10.82 -2.02
C ALA A 93 -10.55 11.16 -2.78
N ARG A 94 -10.19 10.39 -3.82
CA ARG A 94 -9.06 10.71 -4.69
C ARG A 94 -9.25 12.05 -5.39
N ARG A 95 -10.41 12.27 -6.01
CA ARG A 95 -10.72 13.53 -6.71
C ARG A 95 -10.66 14.72 -5.75
N PHE A 96 -11.20 14.57 -4.55
CA PHE A 96 -11.14 15.61 -3.52
C PHE A 96 -9.70 16.02 -3.18
N LEU A 97 -8.79 15.05 -3.00
CA LEU A 97 -7.38 15.34 -2.73
C LEU A 97 -6.65 15.95 -3.93
N LEU A 98 -7.08 15.62 -5.16
CA LEU A 98 -6.56 16.25 -6.37
C LEU A 98 -6.95 17.73 -6.46
N GLU A 99 -8.19 18.05 -6.05
CA GLU A 99 -8.73 19.41 -6.04
C GLU A 99 -8.21 20.25 -4.85
N ASN A 100 -7.79 19.60 -3.76
CA ASN A 100 -7.31 20.25 -2.53
C ASN A 100 -5.87 19.80 -2.20
N PRO A 101 -4.86 20.30 -2.93
CA PRO A 101 -3.46 19.89 -2.73
C PRO A 101 -2.94 20.21 -1.32
N ASP A 102 -3.42 21.29 -0.71
CA ASP A 102 -3.01 21.71 0.65
C ASP A 102 -3.30 20.61 1.69
N ILE A 103 -4.48 19.98 1.58
CA ILE A 103 -4.90 18.88 2.46
C ILE A 103 -4.09 17.62 2.16
N ALA A 104 -3.81 17.35 0.88
CA ALA A 104 -2.99 16.21 0.47
C ALA A 104 -1.57 16.31 1.04
N ASP A 105 -0.95 17.48 0.99
CA ASP A 105 0.38 17.72 1.54
C ASP A 105 0.41 17.60 3.07
N GLU A 106 -0.64 18.06 3.75
CA GLU A 106 -0.80 17.89 5.20
C GLU A 106 -0.86 16.41 5.60
N ILE A 107 -1.70 15.64 4.89
CA ILE A 107 -1.83 14.19 5.10
C ILE A 107 -0.50 13.49 4.80
N GLU A 108 0.19 13.85 3.71
CA GLU A 108 1.48 13.28 3.35
C GLU A 108 2.54 13.53 4.43
N LEU A 109 2.61 14.75 4.95
CA LEU A 109 3.53 15.11 6.01
C LEU A 109 3.21 14.35 7.31
N ALA A 110 1.93 14.24 7.66
CA ALA A 110 1.49 13.47 8.82
C ALA A 110 1.86 11.99 8.70
N ILE A 111 1.62 11.38 7.55
CA ILE A 111 2.00 9.98 7.27
C ILE A 111 3.52 9.81 7.34
N ARG A 112 4.31 10.70 6.73
CA ARG A 112 5.78 10.62 6.75
C ARG A 112 6.35 10.77 8.17
N ARG A 113 5.76 11.62 9.00
CA ARG A 113 6.13 11.74 10.43
C ARG A 113 5.83 10.45 11.19
N ASN A 114 4.67 9.85 10.92
CA ASN A 114 4.28 8.57 11.53
C ASN A 114 5.05 7.39 10.94
N ALA A 115 5.66 7.52 9.76
CA ALA A 115 6.36 6.44 9.07
C ALA A 115 7.55 5.86 9.85
N GLY A 116 8.16 6.65 10.74
CA GLY A 116 9.16 6.15 11.69
C GLY A 116 8.60 5.08 12.66
N LEU A 117 7.31 5.18 13.02
CA LEU A 117 6.59 4.21 13.85
C LEU A 117 5.91 3.11 13.01
N ILE A 118 5.50 3.42 11.77
CA ILE A 118 4.90 2.45 10.83
C ILE A 118 5.94 1.43 10.36
N ALA A 119 7.23 1.82 10.25
CA ALA A 119 8.30 0.89 9.93
C ALA A 119 8.38 -0.27 10.94
N ASP A 120 8.21 0.01 12.24
CA ASP A 120 8.19 -1.00 13.32
C ASP A 120 6.92 -1.85 13.28
N HIS A 121 5.75 -1.25 13.03
CA HIS A 121 4.49 -1.99 12.99
C HIS A 121 4.36 -2.90 11.74
N ALA A 122 4.94 -2.50 10.61
CA ALA A 122 5.02 -3.31 9.40
C ALA A 122 6.06 -4.44 9.50
N LEU A 123 7.07 -4.30 10.36
CA LEU A 123 8.02 -5.37 10.69
C LEU A 123 7.35 -6.44 11.58
N ALA A 124 6.54 -6.03 12.56
CA ALA A 124 5.84 -6.94 13.46
C ALA A 124 4.86 -7.88 12.71
N GLY A 125 4.06 -7.36 11.77
CA GLY A 125 3.08 -8.18 11.03
C GLY A 125 3.68 -9.18 10.03
N SER A 126 4.99 -9.11 9.75
CA SER A 126 5.68 -10.06 8.87
C SER A 126 6.25 -11.29 9.59
N LEU A 127 6.31 -11.25 10.93
CA LEU A 127 6.84 -12.36 11.73
C LEU A 127 5.76 -13.38 12.11
N ASP A 128 4.50 -12.96 12.24
CA ASP A 128 3.41 -13.85 12.66
C ASP A 128 2.89 -14.80 11.55
N ALA A 129 3.30 -14.59 10.29
CA ALA A 129 2.85 -15.38 9.15
C ALA A 129 3.77 -16.58 8.81
N GLU A 130 4.96 -16.68 9.40
CA GLU A 130 5.89 -17.80 9.13
C GLU A 130 5.79 -18.96 10.13
N ASP A 131 5.10 -18.80 11.27
CA ASP A 131 4.99 -19.84 12.31
C ASP A 131 3.69 -20.67 12.27
N ALA A 132 2.80 -20.47 11.29
CA ALA A 132 1.52 -21.18 11.20
C ALA A 132 1.53 -22.45 10.32
N ASP A 133 2.64 -22.81 9.66
CA ASP A 133 2.68 -23.91 8.66
C ASP A 133 3.61 -25.09 9.04
N LYS A 134 3.82 -25.38 10.33
CA LYS A 134 4.62 -26.55 10.78
C LYS A 134 3.93 -27.44 11.82
N GLY A 135 2.61 -27.51 11.79
CA GLY A 135 1.82 -28.15 12.85
C GLY A 135 0.92 -29.31 12.43
N GLU A 136 1.19 -30.06 11.36
CA GLU A 136 0.43 -31.30 11.12
C GLU A 136 1.18 -32.31 10.23
N VAL A 137 1.92 -33.23 10.85
CA VAL A 137 2.26 -34.55 10.26
C VAL A 137 2.31 -35.61 11.37
N ASP A 138 1.28 -36.46 11.34
CA ASP A 138 1.18 -37.86 11.76
C ASP A 138 2.10 -38.40 12.87
N GLU A 139 1.49 -38.75 14.01
CA GLU A 139 1.98 -39.85 14.84
C GLU A 139 0.92 -40.96 14.88
N ALA A 140 0.91 -41.75 13.81
CA ALA A 140 0.38 -43.11 13.81
C ALA A 140 1.57 -44.08 13.79
N SER A 141 1.49 -45.10 14.65
CA SER A 141 2.29 -46.35 14.69
C SER A 141 3.36 -46.46 15.78
N ALA A 142 2.96 -47.00 16.94
CA ALA A 142 3.66 -48.06 17.67
C ALA A 142 2.67 -48.83 18.55
#